data_AF-A0A840TWY4-F1
#
_entry.id   AF-A0A840TWY4-F1
#
_cell.length_a   1.000
_cell.length_b   1.000
_cell.length_c   1.000
_cell.angle_alpha   90.00
_cell.angle_beta   90.00
_cell.angle_gamma   90.00
#
_symmetry.space_group_name_H-M   'P 1'
#
loop_
_entity.id
_entity.type
_entity.pdbx_description
1 polymer ?
#
loop_
_entity_poly.entity_id
_entity_poly.type
_entity_poly.pdbx_seq_one_letter_code
_entity_poly.pdbx_strand_id
1 'polypeptide(L)'
;MKHRRFVGQQTSNRKPLTEEQKAKQKSMASCYMVVKFHDGNQWSKWSNEWAQPRIRNINDAINEMFRIMEQYFKGRVHSAAIFDTRMTKDARADNKIYQYENGCWQIEKPFTW
;
A
#
# COMPACT_ATOMS: atom_id res chain seq x y z
N MET A 1 16.92 10.33 -17.60
CA MET A 1 17.07 8.95 -17.07
C MET A 1 15.70 8.30 -16.96
N LYS A 2 15.44 7.20 -17.68
CA LYS A 2 14.15 6.47 -17.55
C LYS A 2 14.17 5.70 -16.23
N HIS A 3 13.20 5.98 -15.34
CA HIS A 3 13.09 5.34 -14.03
C HIS A 3 13.10 3.80 -14.17
N ARG A 4 13.93 3.11 -13.38
CA ARG A 4 14.09 1.63 -13.37
C ARG A 4 12.78 0.82 -13.33
N ARG A 5 11.66 1.40 -12.86
CA ARG A 5 10.33 0.76 -12.85
C ARG A 5 9.59 0.74 -14.20
N PHE A 6 9.86 1.68 -15.11
CA PHE A 6 9.28 1.63 -16.46
C PHE A 6 9.80 0.45 -17.28
N VAL A 7 11.00 -0.05 -16.94
CA VAL A 7 11.59 -1.21 -17.60
C VAL A 7 10.91 -2.52 -17.18
N GLY A 8 10.52 -2.65 -15.91
CA GLY A 8 9.92 -3.88 -15.37
C GLY A 8 8.50 -4.17 -15.86
N GLN A 9 7.69 -3.15 -16.14
CA GLN A 9 6.35 -3.33 -16.71
C GLN A 9 6.37 -3.55 -18.22
N GLN A 10 7.30 -2.94 -18.96
CA GLN A 10 7.39 -3.09 -20.42
C GLN A 10 8.08 -4.40 -20.87
N THR A 11 8.79 -5.11 -19.99
CA THR A 11 9.54 -6.34 -20.33
C THR A 11 8.97 -7.63 -19.73
N SER A 12 7.90 -7.54 -18.94
CA SER A 12 7.27 -8.72 -18.36
C SER A 12 6.31 -9.38 -19.36
N ASN A 13 6.77 -10.44 -20.03
CA ASN A 13 5.92 -11.36 -20.81
C ASN A 13 5.02 -12.26 -19.93
N ARG A 14 4.93 -12.02 -18.61
CA ARG A 14 4.12 -12.85 -17.70
C ARG A 14 2.66 -12.45 -17.83
N LYS A 15 1.80 -13.46 -17.98
CA LYS A 15 0.35 -13.29 -18.00
C LYS A 15 -0.12 -12.55 -16.74
N PRO A 16 -1.17 -11.70 -16.84
CA PRO A 16 -1.84 -11.13 -15.68
C PRO A 16 -2.19 -12.21 -14.65
N LEU A 17 -2.15 -11.86 -13.37
CA LEU A 17 -2.51 -12.80 -12.30
C LEU A 17 -3.97 -13.23 -12.43
N THR A 18 -4.23 -14.51 -12.19
CA THR A 18 -5.59 -15.03 -12.03
C THR A 18 -6.22 -14.47 -10.77
N GLU A 19 -7.56 -14.49 -10.69
CA GLU A 19 -8.27 -14.04 -9.48
C GLU A 19 -7.86 -14.85 -8.23
N GLU A 20 -7.62 -16.15 -8.39
CA GLU A 20 -7.11 -17.01 -7.31
C GLU A 20 -5.72 -16.57 -6.82
N GLN A 21 -4.83 -16.20 -7.73
CA GLN A 21 -3.50 -15.69 -7.38
C GLN A 21 -3.58 -14.32 -6.69
N LYS A 22 -4.48 -13.45 -7.12
CA LYS A 22 -4.75 -12.17 -6.44
C LYS A 22 -5.30 -12.39 -5.04
N ALA A 23 -6.23 -13.35 -4.86
CA ALA A 23 -6.77 -13.71 -3.56
C ALA A 23 -5.68 -14.27 -2.63
N LYS A 24 -4.80 -15.13 -3.15
CA LYS A 24 -3.65 -15.66 -2.41
C LYS A 24 -2.64 -14.57 -2.03
N GLN A 25 -2.40 -13.58 -2.91
CA GLN A 25 -1.59 -12.42 -2.54
C GLN A 25 -2.28 -11.63 -1.42
N LYS A 26 -3.55 -11.30 -1.57
CA LYS A 26 -4.31 -10.56 -0.55
C LYS A 26 -4.29 -11.28 0.81
N SER A 27 -4.40 -12.61 0.86
CA SER A 27 -4.34 -13.37 2.11
C SER A 27 -2.99 -13.28 2.82
N MET A 28 -1.90 -13.15 2.06
CA MET A 28 -0.54 -13.02 2.58
C MET A 28 -0.11 -11.56 2.88
N ALA A 29 -0.94 -10.57 2.57
CA ALA A 29 -0.60 -9.16 2.78
C ALA A 29 -0.57 -8.82 4.27
N SER A 30 0.40 -8.01 4.70
CA SER A 30 0.51 -7.57 6.10
C SER A 30 -0.19 -6.23 6.31
N CYS A 31 -0.19 -5.35 5.30
CA CYS A 31 -0.90 -4.08 5.36
C CYS A 31 -1.57 -3.73 4.03
N TYR A 32 -2.52 -2.81 4.12
CA TYR A 32 -3.24 -2.23 3.00
C TYR A 32 -3.22 -0.71 3.13
N MET A 33 -2.99 0.00 2.03
CA MET A 33 -3.04 1.46 1.99
C MET A 33 -4.13 1.92 1.03
N VAL A 34 -4.86 2.96 1.44
CA VAL A 34 -5.80 3.70 0.60
C VAL A 34 -5.38 5.16 0.57
N VAL A 35 -5.39 5.76 -0.61
CA VAL A 35 -5.06 7.16 -0.87
C VAL A 35 -6.21 7.78 -1.64
N LYS A 36 -6.75 8.89 -1.13
CA LYS A 36 -7.70 9.75 -1.85
C LYS A 36 -6.97 11.01 -2.27
N PHE A 37 -7.11 11.36 -3.54
CA PHE A 37 -6.49 12.54 -4.12
C PHE A 37 -7.46 13.72 -4.14
N HIS A 38 -6.93 14.93 -4.30
CA HIS A 38 -7.75 16.15 -4.39
C HIS A 38 -8.66 16.21 -5.63
N ASP A 39 -8.34 15.44 -6.68
CA ASP A 39 -9.13 15.34 -7.90
C ASP A 39 -10.33 14.36 -7.77
N GLY A 40 -10.55 13.79 -6.59
CA GLY A 40 -11.60 12.81 -6.31
C GLY A 40 -11.22 11.37 -6.66
N ASN A 41 -10.06 11.13 -7.28
CA ASN A 41 -9.60 9.78 -7.57
C ASN A 41 -9.14 9.05 -6.29
N GLN A 42 -9.19 7.73 -6.35
CA GLN A 42 -8.70 6.87 -5.28
C GLN A 42 -7.67 5.88 -5.82
N TRP A 43 -6.63 5.65 -5.04
CA TRP A 43 -5.66 4.58 -5.29
C TRP A 43 -5.53 3.73 -4.04
N SER A 44 -5.27 2.44 -4.23
CA SER A 44 -5.06 1.53 -3.11
C SER A 44 -4.07 0.44 -3.46
N LYS A 45 -3.46 -0.13 -2.43
CA LYS A 45 -2.41 -1.14 -2.59
C LYS A 45 -2.28 -2.07 -1.40
N TRP A 46 -2.06 -3.35 -1.68
CA TRP A 46 -1.60 -4.35 -0.71
C TRP A 46 -0.09 -4.40 -0.63
N SER A 47 0.43 -4.67 0.57
CA SER A 47 1.88 -4.67 0.84
C SER A 47 2.67 -5.62 -0.05
N ASN A 48 2.14 -6.82 -0.29
CA ASN A 48 2.81 -7.88 -1.03
C ASN A 48 2.35 -7.99 -2.49
N GLU A 49 1.79 -6.93 -3.06
CA GLU A 49 1.44 -6.90 -4.47
C GLU A 49 2.63 -7.31 -5.35
N TRP A 50 2.31 -7.88 -6.50
CA TRP A 50 3.29 -8.43 -7.43
C TRP A 50 4.44 -7.47 -7.78
N ALA A 51 5.65 -8.03 -7.89
CA ALA A 51 6.91 -7.32 -8.18
C ALA A 51 7.38 -6.29 -7.11
N GLN A 52 6.92 -6.40 -5.86
CA GLN A 52 7.42 -5.59 -4.75
C GLN A 52 8.61 -6.24 -4.01
N PRO A 53 9.41 -5.45 -3.25
CA PRO A 53 10.46 -5.95 -2.40
C PRO A 53 9.96 -7.03 -1.44
N ARG A 54 10.84 -7.95 -1.02
CA ARG A 54 10.52 -8.92 0.04
C ARG A 54 10.28 -8.17 1.36
N ILE A 55 9.02 -8.03 1.72
CA ILE A 55 8.57 -7.52 3.02
C ILE A 55 8.69 -8.66 4.04
N ARG A 56 9.47 -8.45 5.10
CA ARG A 56 9.73 -9.50 6.11
C ARG A 56 8.79 -9.40 7.30
N ASN A 57 8.37 -8.18 7.64
CA ASN A 57 7.51 -7.88 8.79
C ASN A 57 6.55 -6.73 8.46
N ILE A 58 5.68 -6.38 9.41
CA ILE A 58 4.73 -5.27 9.22
C ILE A 58 5.43 -3.91 9.08
N ASN A 59 6.62 -3.72 9.65
CA ASN A 59 7.34 -2.45 9.59
C ASN A 59 7.85 -2.15 8.20
N ASP A 60 8.46 -3.15 7.57
CA ASP A 60 8.89 -3.05 6.19
C ASP A 60 7.70 -2.70 5.30
N ALA A 61 6.53 -3.28 5.60
CA ALA A 61 5.30 -3.03 4.87
C ALA A 61 4.84 -1.57 5.03
N ILE A 62 4.77 -1.07 6.26
CA ILE A 62 4.34 0.30 6.57
C ILE A 62 5.34 1.33 6.01
N ASN A 63 6.64 1.09 6.17
CA ASN A 63 7.69 1.95 5.63
C ASN A 63 7.62 2.05 4.11
N GLU A 64 7.33 0.94 3.42
CA GLU A 64 7.11 0.95 1.98
C GLU A 64 5.87 1.78 1.60
N MET A 65 4.79 1.73 2.39
CA MET A 65 3.61 2.58 2.16
C MET A 65 3.93 4.07 2.31
N PHE A 66 4.66 4.45 3.37
CA PHE A 66 5.13 5.83 3.53
C PHE A 66 6.02 6.26 2.37
N ARG A 67 6.96 5.41 1.96
CA ARG A 67 7.85 5.69 0.81
C ARG A 67 7.06 5.90 -0.48
N ILE A 68 6.04 5.07 -0.72
CA ILE A 68 5.17 5.21 -1.91
C ILE A 68 4.41 6.54 -1.87
N MET A 69 3.80 6.86 -0.73
CA MET A 69 3.05 8.11 -0.58
C MET A 69 3.95 9.32 -0.84
N GLU A 70 5.11 9.37 -0.18
CA GLU A 70 6.05 10.49 -0.29
C GLU A 70 6.66 10.60 -1.70
N GLN A 71 7.08 9.48 -2.29
CA GLN A 71 7.79 9.52 -3.57
C GLN A 71 6.86 9.78 -4.77
N TYR A 72 5.63 9.28 -4.72
CA TYR A 72 4.75 9.30 -5.89
C TYR A 72 3.55 10.23 -5.73
N PHE A 73 3.07 10.47 -4.51
CA PHE A 73 1.77 11.11 -4.31
C PHE A 73 1.85 12.45 -3.58
N LYS A 74 3.02 12.81 -3.03
CA LYS A 74 3.25 14.07 -2.35
C LYS A 74 2.63 15.28 -3.08
N GLY A 75 1.91 16.10 -2.30
CA GLY A 75 1.25 17.31 -2.79
C GLY A 75 -0.06 17.10 -3.56
N ARG A 76 -0.48 15.84 -3.78
CA ARG A 76 -1.74 15.50 -4.47
C ARG A 76 -2.74 14.76 -3.58
N VAL A 77 -2.29 14.32 -2.41
CA VAL A 77 -3.10 13.53 -1.46
C VAL A 77 -3.99 14.46 -0.64
N HIS A 78 -5.29 14.20 -0.70
CA HIS A 78 -6.26 14.80 0.21
C HIS A 78 -6.27 14.08 1.56
N SER A 79 -6.33 12.75 1.52
CA SER A 79 -6.27 11.90 2.71
C SER A 79 -5.68 10.54 2.37
N ALA A 80 -4.99 9.90 3.31
CA ALA A 80 -4.56 8.51 3.16
C ALA A 80 -4.71 7.73 4.47
N ALA A 81 -4.76 6.41 4.40
CA ALA A 81 -4.80 5.55 5.56
C ALA A 81 -4.06 4.24 5.31
N ILE A 82 -3.39 3.73 6.35
CA ILE A 82 -2.72 2.44 6.37
C ILE A 82 -3.41 1.53 7.38
N PHE A 83 -3.73 0.31 6.98
CA PHE A 83 -4.46 -0.67 7.76
C PHE A 83 -3.60 -1.91 8.04
N ASP A 84 -3.60 -2.40 9.28
CA ASP A 84 -3.07 -3.72 9.65
C ASP A 84 -4.05 -4.77 9.14
N THR A 85 -3.60 -5.61 8.23
CA THR A 85 -4.45 -6.66 7.67
C THR A 85 -3.97 -8.05 8.06
N ARG A 86 -3.07 -8.20 9.04
CA ARG A 86 -2.59 -9.51 9.49
C ARG A 86 -3.73 -10.38 10.04
N MET A 87 -4.66 -9.77 10.79
CA MET A 87 -5.79 -10.47 11.41
C MET A 87 -7.01 -10.56 10.49
N THR A 88 -7.39 -9.44 9.86
CA THR A 88 -8.57 -9.34 9.00
C THR A 88 -8.24 -8.59 7.71
N LYS A 89 -8.77 -9.05 6.57
CA LYS A 89 -8.42 -8.50 5.23
C LYS A 89 -9.37 -7.41 4.77
N ASP A 90 -9.60 -6.42 5.62
CA ASP A 90 -10.47 -5.28 5.33
C ASP A 90 -9.89 -3.94 5.82
N ALA A 91 -10.49 -2.85 5.33
CA ALA A 91 -10.10 -1.48 5.64
C ALA A 91 -11.04 -0.85 6.69
N ARG A 92 -11.47 -1.64 7.69
CA ARG A 92 -12.30 -1.14 8.79
C ARG A 92 -11.49 -0.24 9.72
N ALA A 93 -12.18 0.61 10.48
CA ALA A 93 -11.56 1.52 11.44
C ALA A 93 -10.66 0.79 12.46
N ASP A 94 -11.06 -0.41 12.90
CA ASP A 94 -10.32 -1.21 13.90
C ASP A 94 -8.91 -1.63 13.46
N ASN A 95 -8.70 -1.70 12.14
CA ASN A 95 -7.44 -2.07 11.51
C ASN A 95 -6.59 -0.84 11.18
N LYS A 96 -7.15 0.36 11.23
CA LYS A 96 -6.43 1.57 10.82
C LYS A 96 -5.30 1.86 11.82
N ILE A 97 -4.08 1.93 11.31
CA ILE A 97 -2.87 2.19 12.09
C ILE A 97 -2.45 3.66 11.96
N TYR A 98 -2.52 4.17 10.72
CA TYR A 98 -2.11 5.53 10.39
C TYR A 98 -3.17 6.22 9.54
N GLN A 99 -3.32 7.51 9.77
CA GLN A 99 -4.15 8.43 9.01
C GLN A 99 -3.31 9.61 8.54
N TYR A 100 -3.45 9.99 7.27
CA TYR A 100 -2.84 11.18 6.71
C TYR A 100 -3.93 12.18 6.40
N GLU A 101 -3.91 13.32 7.08
CA GLU A 101 -4.82 14.44 6.87
C GLU A 101 -4.09 15.75 7.17
N ASN A 102 -4.53 16.85 6.55
CA ASN A 102 -3.93 18.18 6.74
C ASN A 102 -2.41 18.23 6.56
N GLY A 103 -1.87 17.38 5.69
CA GLY A 103 -0.44 17.37 5.37
C GLY A 103 0.43 16.52 6.29
N CYS A 104 -0.12 15.86 7.33
CA CYS A 104 0.66 15.09 8.30
C CYS A 104 0.10 13.69 8.55
N TRP A 105 0.99 12.76 8.90
CA TRP A 105 0.61 11.42 9.37
C TRP A 105 0.35 11.45 10.88
N GLN A 106 -0.75 10.83 11.29
CA GLN A 106 -1.15 10.63 12.66
C GLN A 106 -1.27 9.13 12.93
N ILE A 107 -0.85 8.72 14.13
CA ILE A 107 -1.02 7.36 14.61
C ILE A 107 -2.44 7.25 15.16
N GLU A 108 -3.24 6.35 14.60
CA GLU A 108 -4.60 6.06 15.04
C GLU A 108 -4.61 4.95 16.09
N LYS A 109 -3.81 3.91 15.86
CA LYS A 109 -3.75 2.75 16.75
C LYS A 109 -2.31 2.24 16.87
N PRO A 110 -1.83 1.98 18.09
CA PRO A 110 -0.58 1.27 18.26
C PRO A 110 -0.72 -0.17 17.76
N PHE A 111 0.33 -0.70 17.16
CA PHE A 111 0.40 -2.07 16.64
C PHE A 111 1.62 -2.77 17.20
N THR A 112 1.52 -4.08 17.40
CA THR A 112 2.64 -4.90 17.86
C THR A 112 3.53 -5.34 16.68
N TRP A 113 4.83 -5.23 16.91
CA TRP A 113 5.91 -5.52 15.96
C TRP A 113 5.92 -6.98 15.50
#